data_AF-A0A1C3RK13-F1
#
_entry.id   AF-A0A1C3RK13-F1
#
_cell.length_a   1.000
_cell.length_b   1.000
_cell.length_c   1.000
_cell.angle_alpha   90.00
_cell.angle_beta   90.00
_cell.angle_gamma   90.00
#
_symmetry.space_group_name_H-M   'P 1'
#
loop_
_entity.id
_entity.type
_entity.pdbx_description
1 polymer ?
#
loop_
_entity_poly.entity_id
_entity_poly.type
_entity_poly.pdbx_seq_one_letter_code
_entity_poly.pdbx_strand_id
1 'polypeptide(L)' 'MKMSVSPKEIAEHLIDEYGHSKAVEKYQYHLNRCHDQETTSVWQNIGTAIESMKPLEQCA' A
#
# COMPACT_ATOMS: atom_id res chain seq x y z
N MET A 1 14.66 17.47 -10.58
CA MET A 1 14.58 16.01 -10.30
C MET A 1 13.12 15.70 -10.03
N LYS A 2 12.47 14.90 -10.89
CA LYS A 2 11.11 14.41 -10.58
C LYS A 2 11.28 13.36 -9.48
N MET A 3 10.96 13.71 -8.24
CA MET A 3 10.87 12.74 -7.15
C MET A 3 9.60 11.91 -7.40
N SER A 4 9.70 10.91 -8.26
CA SER A 4 8.65 9.93 -8.44
C SER A 4 8.74 8.98 -7.25
N VAL A 5 7.93 9.26 -6.21
CA VAL A 5 7.83 8.37 -5.05
C VAL A 5 7.31 7.03 -5.54
N SER A 6 8.05 5.96 -5.26
CA SER A 6 7.67 4.62 -5.69
C SER A 6 6.53 4.09 -4.81
N PRO A 7 5.63 3.22 -5.34
CA PRO A 7 4.58 2.58 -4.54
C PRO A 7 5.12 1.88 -3.28
N LYS A 8 6.35 1.38 -3.35
CA LYS A 8 7.08 0.79 -2.23
C LYS A 8 7.39 1.81 -1.12
N GLU A 9 7.91 2.98 -1.46
CA GLU A 9 8.23 4.03 -0.49
C GLU A 9 6.95 4.54 0.20
N ILE A 10 5.85 4.62 -0.54
CA ILE A 10 4.53 4.96 0.01
C ILE A 10 4.06 3.87 0.98
N ALA A 11 4.21 2.60 0.61
CA ALA A 11 3.87 1.46 1.48
C ALA A 11 4.70 1.48 2.77
N GLU A 12 6.02 1.69 2.68
CA GLU A 12 6.91 1.79 3.84
C GLU A 12 6.48 2.94 4.76
N HIS A 13 6.18 4.11 4.19
CA HIS A 13 5.72 5.26 4.98
C HIS A 13 4.35 5.03 5.63
N LEU A 14 3.40 4.39 4.93
CA LEU A 14 2.10 4.05 5.49
C LEU A 14 2.20 3.03 6.64
N ILE A 15 3.09 2.06 6.53
CA ILE A 15 3.35 1.07 7.58
C ILE A 15 4.03 1.75 8.77
N ASP A 16 5.00 2.62 8.55
CA ASP A 16 5.69 3.36 9.61
C ASP A 16 4.74 4.30 10.38
N GLU A 17 3.88 5.03 9.65
CA GLU A 17 2.96 6.01 10.26
C GLU A 17 1.74 5.35 10.95
N TYR A 18 1.16 4.30 10.37
CA TYR A 18 -0.10 3.72 10.86
C TYR A 18 0.01 2.29 11.40
N GLY A 19 1.10 1.59 11.11
CA GLY A 19 1.21 0.15 11.30
C GLY A 19 0.58 -0.65 10.14
N HIS A 20 1.04 -1.89 9.98
CA HIS A 20 0.71 -2.76 8.86
C HIS A 20 -0.81 -2.95 8.66
N SER A 21 -1.54 -3.31 9.71
CA SER A 21 -2.99 -3.55 9.65
C SER A 21 -3.78 -2.32 9.18
N LYS A 22 -3.44 -1.12 9.67
CA LYS A 22 -4.12 0.12 9.25
C LYS A 22 -3.71 0.57 7.85
N ALA A 23 -2.47 0.31 7.45
CA ALA A 23 -2.02 0.55 6.08
C ALA A 23 -2.83 -0.30 5.08
N VAL A 24 -3.12 -1.56 5.46
CA VAL A 24 -4.00 -2.45 4.69
C VAL A 24 -5.42 -1.88 4.55
N GLU A 25 -6.04 -1.50 5.66
CA GLU A 25 -7.38 -0.92 5.65
C GLU A 25 -7.46 0.36 4.80
N LYS A 26 -6.42 1.22 4.85
CA LYS A 26 -6.37 2.45 4.07
C LYS A 26 -6.31 2.20 2.57
N TYR A 27 -5.40 1.35 2.07
CA TYR A 27 -5.31 1.15 0.62
C TYR A 27 -6.58 0.47 0.09
N GLN A 28 -7.17 -0.48 0.85
CA GLN A 28 -8.42 -1.13 0.47
C GLN A 28 -9.59 -0.14 0.43
N TYR A 29 -9.68 0.76 1.41
CA TYR A 29 -10.66 1.83 1.42
C TYR A 29 -10.51 2.76 0.21
N HIS A 30 -9.28 3.13 -0.14
CA HIS A 30 -9.01 3.96 -1.32
C HIS A 30 -9.32 3.24 -2.63
N LEU A 31 -8.98 1.95 -2.76
CA LEU A 31 -9.34 1.13 -3.92
C LEU A 31 -10.85 1.05 -4.13
N ASN A 32 -11.61 0.82 -3.06
CA ASN A 32 -13.06 0.67 -3.15
C ASN A 32 -13.78 1.99 -3.53
N ARG A 33 -13.15 3.14 -3.27
CA ARG A 33 -13.70 4.47 -3.58
C ARG A 33 -13.14 5.08 -4.86
N CYS A 34 -12.12 4.45 -5.44
CA CYS A 34 -11.50 4.96 -6.65
C CYS A 34 -12.20 4.38 -7.88
N HIS A 35 -12.68 5.26 -8.75
CA HIS A 35 -13.27 4.89 -10.03
C HIS A 35 -12.32 5.15 -11.21
N ASP A 36 -11.14 5.70 -10.92
CA ASP A 36 -10.11 5.99 -11.90
C ASP A 36 -9.15 4.80 -12.01
N GLN A 37 -8.92 4.33 -13.23
CA GLN A 37 -8.13 3.12 -13.49
C GLN A 37 -6.64 3.31 -13.17
N GLU A 38 -6.08 4.49 -13.45
CA GLU A 38 -4.66 4.78 -13.18
C GLU A 38 -4.40 4.83 -11.68
N THR A 39 -5.26 5.53 -10.96
CA THR A 39 -5.20 5.65 -9.51
C THR A 39 -5.45 4.30 -8.83
N THR A 40 -6.38 3.49 -9.34
CA THR A 40 -6.59 2.11 -8.88
C THR A 40 -5.33 1.28 -9.03
N SER A 41 -4.65 1.34 -10.17
CA SER A 41 -3.40 0.62 -10.40
C SER A 41 -2.30 1.04 -9.42
N VAL A 42 -2.18 2.34 -9.11
CA VAL A 42 -1.24 2.85 -8.10
C VAL A 42 -1.54 2.27 -6.73
N TRP A 43 -2.80 2.31 -6.27
CA TRP A 43 -3.18 1.75 -4.97
C TRP A 43 -3.04 0.23 -4.91
N GLN A 44 -3.25 -0.48 -6.02
CA GLN A 44 -2.97 -1.92 -6.08
C GLN A 44 -1.48 -2.19 -5.89
N ASN A 45 -0.60 -1.45 -6.56
CA ASN A 45 0.85 -1.59 -6.40
C ASN A 45 1.31 -1.27 -4.96
N ILE A 46 0.69 -0.27 -4.31
CA ILE A 46 0.92 0.05 -2.89
C ILE A 46 0.45 -1.10 -2.00
N GLY A 47 -0.76 -1.62 -2.24
CA GLY A 47 -1.32 -2.75 -1.48
C GLY A 47 -0.44 -4.00 -1.56
N THR A 48 -0.01 -4.39 -2.76
CA THR A 48 0.92 -5.51 -2.96
C THR A 48 2.24 -5.30 -2.23
N ALA A 49 2.78 -4.07 -2.21
CA ALA A 49 3.99 -3.75 -1.47
C ALA A 49 3.76 -3.87 0.05
N ILE A 50 2.63 -3.35 0.57
CA ILE A 50 2.26 -3.49 1.99
C ILE A 50 2.15 -4.97 2.36
N GLU A 51 1.42 -5.77 1.60
CA GLU A 51 1.24 -7.20 1.86
C GLU A 51 2.57 -7.98 1.80
N SER A 52 3.45 -7.65 0.85
CA SER A 52 4.78 -8.26 0.73
C SER A 52 5.73 -7.90 1.88
N MET A 53 5.50 -6.75 2.53
CA MET A 53 6.26 -6.31 3.71
C MET A 53 5.74 -6.89 5.02
N LYS A 54 4.65 -7.66 5.00
CA LYS A 54 4.19 -8.36 6.18
C LYS A 54 5.32 -9.32 6.63
N PRO A 55 5.83 -9.21 7.87
CA PRO A 55 6.74 -10.22 8.38
C PRO A 55 6.00 -11.56 8.31
N LEU A 56 6.67 -12.57 7.75
CA LEU A 56 6.21 -13.96 7.61
C LEU A 56 5.89 -14.56 8.99
N GLU A 57 4.80 -14.15 9.62
CA GLU A 57 4.17 -14.83 10.76
C GLU A 57 2.92 -15.59 10.32
N GLN A 58 2.88 -16.04 9.05
CA GLN A 58 1.89 -16.99 8.55
C GLN A 58 2.58 -18.05 7.68
N CYS A 59 3.49 -18.80 8.30
CA CYS A 59 3.70 -20.21 8.00
C CYS A 59 3.70 -20.94 9.35
N ALA A 60 2.51 -21.28 9.84
CA ALA A 60 2.28 -22.27 10.89
C ALA A 60 1.41 -23.39 10.30
#